data_AF-A0A925EAU8-F1
#
_entry.id   AF-A0A925EAU8-F1
#
_cell.length_a   1.000
_cell.length_b   1.000
_cell.length_c   1.000
_cell.angle_alpha   90.00
_cell.angle_beta   90.00
_cell.angle_gamma   90.00
#
_symmetry.space_group_name_H-M   'P 1'
#
loop_
_entity.id
_entity.type
_entity.pdbx_description
1 polymer ?
#
loop_
_entity_poly.entity_id
_entity_poly.type
_entity_poly.pdbx_seq_one_letter_code
_entity_poly.pdbx_strand_id
1 'polypeptide(L)'
;MQHPAFEEVTVHHHGDDDATFKKRVRKTTILLSVITIIELAIGLSIYSLNKSDVNRDFLILCIKGIVCILTLAKAYYIVSVFMHLGDEIRNMIMTIVVPLMLFIWFIAAFIYEGNSYKNLRNKFDLHFKESTMPKKHGDKEKHEEQPAPKSGKE
;
A
#
# COMPACT_ATOMS: atom_id res chain seq x y z
N MET A 1 -65.72 -20.28 18.25
CA MET A 1 -64.51 -19.68 17.67
C MET A 1 -63.34 -20.18 18.50
N GLN A 2 -62.57 -21.14 17.97
CA GLN A 2 -61.43 -21.75 18.64
C GLN A 2 -60.17 -21.21 17.95
N HIS A 3 -59.38 -20.39 18.63
CA HIS A 3 -58.05 -20.02 18.15
C HIS A 3 -57.09 -21.18 18.50
N PRO A 4 -56.41 -21.83 17.54
CA PRO A 4 -55.32 -22.73 17.87
C PRO A 4 -54.16 -21.89 18.43
N ALA A 5 -53.75 -22.20 19.66
CA ALA A 5 -52.57 -21.63 20.28
C ALA A 5 -51.36 -21.96 19.41
N PHE A 6 -50.75 -20.94 18.81
CA PHE A 6 -49.48 -21.08 18.14
C PHE A 6 -48.44 -21.41 19.21
N GLU A 7 -47.85 -22.60 19.09
CA GLU A 7 -46.70 -23.02 19.89
C GLU A 7 -45.56 -22.05 19.60
N GLU A 8 -45.27 -21.18 20.57
CA GLU A 8 -44.19 -20.21 20.47
C GLU A 8 -42.87 -20.99 20.39
N VAL A 9 -42.21 -20.98 19.24
CA VAL A 9 -40.88 -21.55 19.07
C VAL A 9 -39.89 -20.69 19.85
N THR A 10 -39.73 -20.97 21.14
CA THR A 10 -38.68 -20.39 21.96
C THR A 10 -37.35 -21.02 21.55
N VAL A 11 -36.66 -20.38 20.62
CA VAL A 11 -35.27 -20.70 20.28
C VAL A 11 -34.42 -20.41 21.51
N HIS A 12 -34.10 -21.46 22.27
CA HIS A 12 -33.16 -21.36 23.38
C HIS A 12 -31.77 -21.04 22.80
N HIS A 13 -31.37 -19.76 22.87
CA HIS A 13 -30.02 -19.33 22.58
C HIS A 13 -29.07 -20.02 23.58
N HIS A 14 -28.31 -21.00 23.10
CA HIS A 14 -27.25 -21.67 23.85
C HIS A 14 -26.17 -20.63 24.24
N GLY A 15 -26.22 -20.13 25.48
CA GLY A 15 -25.30 -19.11 25.99
C GLY A 15 -23.86 -19.60 26.25
N ASP A 16 -23.58 -20.89 26.04
CA ASP A 16 -22.26 -21.48 26.26
C ASP A 16 -21.26 -21.11 25.13
N ASP A 17 -21.75 -20.87 23.92
CA ASP A 17 -20.91 -20.50 22.75
C ASP A 17 -20.48 -19.03 22.80
N ASP A 18 -21.29 -18.15 23.38
CA ASP A 18 -21.00 -16.71 23.46
C ASP A 18 -19.82 -16.40 24.40
N ALA A 19 -19.76 -17.09 25.53
CA ALA A 19 -18.72 -16.86 26.54
C ALA A 19 -17.34 -17.33 26.06
N THR A 20 -17.29 -18.45 25.31
CA THR A 20 -16.06 -18.99 24.74
C THR A 20 -15.58 -18.13 23.56
N PHE A 21 -16.49 -17.72 22.68
CA PHE A 21 -16.21 -16.80 21.58
C PHE A 21 -15.66 -15.46 22.09
N LYS A 22 -16.34 -14.83 23.06
CA LYS A 22 -15.90 -13.55 23.63
C LYS A 22 -14.52 -13.63 24.30
N LYS A 23 -14.19 -14.76 24.93
CA LYS A 23 -12.85 -15.01 25.51
C LYS A 23 -11.79 -15.13 24.41
N ARG A 24 -12.08 -15.83 23.31
CA ARG A 24 -11.16 -15.95 22.15
C ARG A 24 -10.89 -14.58 21.53
N VAL A 25 -11.95 -13.85 21.20
CA VAL A 25 -11.88 -12.49 20.63
C VAL A 25 -11.09 -11.55 21.54
N ARG A 26 -11.33 -11.59 22.86
CA ARG A 26 -10.60 -10.74 23.82
C ARG A 26 -9.10 -11.08 23.87
N LYS A 27 -8.73 -12.36 23.90
CA LYS A 27 -7.32 -12.80 23.89
C LYS A 27 -6.62 -12.35 22.60
N THR A 28 -7.25 -12.56 21.47
CA THR A 28 -6.77 -12.16 20.15
C THR A 28 -6.59 -10.65 20.06
N THR A 29 -7.59 -9.87 20.48
CA THR A 29 -7.52 -8.40 20.50
C THR A 29 -6.34 -7.89 21.33
N ILE A 30 -6.13 -8.46 22.53
CA ILE A 30 -5.02 -8.08 23.41
C ILE A 30 -3.67 -8.42 22.76
N LEU A 31 -3.52 -9.65 22.23
CA LEU A 31 -2.28 -10.07 21.57
C LEU A 31 -1.92 -9.14 20.39
N LEU A 32 -2.89 -8.86 19.53
CA LEU A 32 -2.73 -7.98 18.39
C LEU A 32 -2.46 -6.53 18.81
N SER A 33 -3.12 -6.05 19.85
CA SER A 33 -2.88 -4.71 20.40
C SER A 33 -1.43 -4.57 20.88
N VAL A 34 -0.92 -5.55 21.62
CA VAL A 34 0.47 -5.58 22.09
C VAL A 34 1.45 -5.58 20.91
N ILE A 35 1.25 -6.46 19.93
CA ILE A 35 2.09 -6.51 18.72
C ILE A 35 2.08 -5.16 17.99
N THR A 36 0.93 -4.51 17.90
CA THR A 36 0.78 -3.20 17.23
C THR A 36 1.51 -2.09 17.96
N ILE A 37 1.43 -2.06 19.29
CA ILE A 37 2.13 -1.06 20.10
C ILE A 37 3.65 -1.24 19.94
N ILE A 38 4.13 -2.48 19.95
CA ILE A 38 5.55 -2.79 19.74
C ILE A 38 6.01 -2.36 18.34
N GLU A 39 5.24 -2.71 17.31
CA GLU A 39 5.52 -2.34 15.92
C GLU A 39 5.60 -0.81 15.75
N LEU A 40 4.65 -0.07 16.33
CA LEU A 40 4.64 1.40 16.30
C LEU A 40 5.82 1.99 17.09
N ALA A 41 6.14 1.46 18.27
CA ALA A 41 7.27 1.92 19.07
C ALA A 41 8.61 1.73 18.33
N ILE A 42 8.78 0.61 17.63
CA ILE A 42 9.95 0.36 16.78
C ILE A 42 9.97 1.36 15.61
N GLY A 43 8.84 1.60 14.94
CA GLY A 43 8.73 2.57 13.86
C GLY A 43 9.08 4.01 14.31
N LEU A 44 8.58 4.44 15.47
CA LEU A 44 8.88 5.74 16.06
C LEU A 44 10.35 5.86 16.53
N SER A 45 10.92 4.77 17.03
CA SER A 45 12.34 4.72 17.41
C SER A 45 13.25 4.94 16.19
N ILE A 46 12.91 4.34 15.04
CA ILE A 46 13.64 4.55 13.78
C ILE A 46 13.53 5.99 13.29
N TYR A 47 12.37 6.65 13.45
CA TYR A 47 12.20 8.05 13.08
C TYR A 47 13.13 8.96 13.92
N SER A 48 13.28 8.65 15.21
CA SER A 48 14.19 9.38 16.09
C SER A 48 15.66 9.14 15.74
N LEU A 49 16.03 7.91 15.36
CA LEU A 49 17.39 7.56 14.95
C LEU A 49 17.76 8.11 13.55
N ASN A 50 16.79 8.31 12.66
CA ASN A 50 17.02 8.93 11.34
C ASN A 50 17.47 10.40 11.40
N LYS A 51 17.23 11.09 12.52
CA LYS A 51 17.77 12.45 12.72
C LYS A 51 19.26 12.46 13.07
N SER A 52 19.83 11.32 13.47
CA SER A 52 21.26 11.20 13.74
C SER A 52 21.99 10.73 12.47
N ASP A 53 22.96 11.52 12.04
CA ASP A 53 23.76 11.44 10.79
C ASP A 53 24.72 10.22 10.77
N VAL A 54 24.20 9.03 11.07
CA VAL A 54 25.00 7.80 11.17
C VAL A 54 24.59 6.87 10.03
N ASN A 55 25.56 6.52 9.17
CA ASN A 55 25.45 5.60 8.03
C ASN A 55 24.91 4.20 8.42
N ARG A 56 23.61 4.09 8.73
CA ARG A 56 22.91 2.84 9.08
C ARG A 56 21.71 2.60 8.17
N ASP A 57 21.77 3.10 6.93
CA ASP A 57 20.68 3.01 5.96
C ASP A 57 20.20 1.58 5.74
N PHE A 58 21.12 0.62 5.64
CA PHE A 58 20.78 -0.79 5.49
C PHE A 58 19.99 -1.33 6.69
N LEU A 59 20.41 -1.02 7.92
CA LEU A 59 19.72 -1.45 9.14
C LEU A 59 18.31 -0.85 9.21
N ILE A 60 18.18 0.44 8.86
CA ILE A 60 16.90 1.16 8.81
C ILE A 60 15.97 0.51 7.78
N LEU A 61 16.47 0.14 6.60
CA LEU A 61 15.72 -0.57 5.57
C LEU A 61 15.27 -1.96 6.04
N CYS A 62 16.16 -2.74 6.68
CA CYS A 62 15.80 -4.04 7.24
C CYS A 62 14.69 -3.93 8.28
N ILE A 63 14.78 -2.99 9.23
CA ILE A 63 13.77 -2.84 10.28
C ILE A 63 12.44 -2.36 9.67
N LYS A 64 12.47 -1.43 8.69
CA LYS A 64 11.28 -1.04 7.92
C LYS A 64 10.61 -2.24 7.22
N GLY A 65 11.43 -3.12 6.64
CA GLY A 65 10.95 -4.37 6.04
C GLY A 65 10.27 -5.28 7.06
N ILE A 66 10.90 -5.49 8.23
CA ILE A 66 10.34 -6.31 9.31
C ILE A 66 9.01 -5.73 9.81
N VAL A 67 8.94 -4.42 10.05
CA VAL A 67 7.72 -3.72 10.45
C VAL A 67 6.61 -3.94 9.41
N CYS A 68 6.92 -3.77 8.12
CA CYS A 68 5.96 -4.00 7.04
C CYS A 68 5.43 -5.45 7.02
N ILE A 69 6.31 -6.44 7.18
CA ILE A 69 5.92 -7.85 7.24
C ILE A 69 5.05 -8.14 8.47
N LEU A 70 5.38 -7.56 9.63
CA LEU A 70 4.58 -7.68 10.85
C LEU A 70 3.18 -7.06 10.67
N THR A 71 3.07 -5.92 9.99
CA THR A 71 1.78 -5.30 9.67
C THR A 71 0.92 -6.21 8.79
N LEU A 72 1.51 -6.82 7.76
CA LEU A 72 0.81 -7.77 6.87
C LEU A 72 0.40 -9.04 7.60
N ALA A 73 1.30 -9.62 8.40
CA ALA A 73 1.02 -10.80 9.21
C ALA A 73 -0.10 -10.54 10.22
N LYS A 74 -0.10 -9.38 10.86
CA LYS A 74 -1.18 -8.90 11.72
C LYS A 74 -2.50 -8.83 10.96
N ALA A 75 -2.52 -8.21 9.78
CA ALA A 75 -3.75 -8.06 9.00
C ALA A 75 -4.33 -9.44 8.62
N TYR A 76 -3.47 -10.38 8.22
CA TYR A 76 -3.87 -11.77 7.97
C TYR A 76 -4.40 -12.46 9.24
N TYR A 77 -3.76 -12.28 10.39
CA TYR A 77 -4.19 -12.84 11.66
C TYR A 77 -5.53 -12.27 12.15
N ILE A 78 -5.80 -10.98 11.90
CA ILE A 78 -7.12 -10.37 12.15
C ILE A 78 -8.19 -11.09 11.32
N VAL A 79 -7.96 -11.22 10.01
CA VAL A 79 -8.94 -11.82 9.09
C VAL A 79 -9.16 -13.30 9.43
N SER A 80 -8.11 -14.07 9.72
CA SER A 80 -8.29 -15.49 10.03
C SER A 80 -9.02 -15.73 11.36
N VAL A 81 -8.78 -14.90 12.39
CA VAL A 81 -9.30 -15.15 13.74
C VAL A 81 -10.62 -14.44 14.05
N PHE A 82 -10.78 -13.15 13.73
CA PHE A 82 -12.03 -12.43 14.04
C PHE A 82 -13.19 -12.85 13.17
N MET A 83 -12.87 -13.38 12.01
CA MET A 83 -13.86 -13.64 10.99
C MET A 83 -14.17 -15.15 10.94
N HIS A 84 -13.66 -15.93 11.90
CA HIS A 84 -14.00 -17.35 12.17
C HIS A 84 -13.88 -18.27 10.93
N LEU A 85 -13.03 -17.92 9.96
CA LEU A 85 -13.02 -18.62 8.67
C LEU A 85 -12.21 -19.93 8.66
N GLY A 86 -11.45 -20.20 9.71
CA GLY A 86 -10.45 -21.27 9.71
C GLY A 86 -11.01 -22.67 9.57
N ASP A 87 -12.07 -22.99 10.31
CA ASP A 87 -12.48 -24.39 10.50
C ASP A 87 -13.84 -24.74 9.89
N GLU A 88 -14.67 -23.76 9.54
CA GLU A 88 -16.07 -24.01 9.13
C GLU A 88 -16.44 -23.43 7.75
N ILE A 89 -15.67 -22.47 7.20
CA ILE A 89 -16.19 -21.60 6.13
C ILE A 89 -15.22 -21.28 4.98
N ARG A 90 -14.68 -22.33 4.32
CA ARG A 90 -13.93 -22.18 3.04
C ARG A 90 -14.64 -21.30 2.01
N ASN A 91 -15.98 -21.38 1.94
CA ASN A 91 -16.79 -20.55 1.05
C ASN A 91 -16.79 -19.07 1.41
N MET A 92 -16.69 -18.71 2.69
CA MET A 92 -16.64 -17.31 3.13
C MET A 92 -15.22 -16.72 2.97
N ILE A 93 -14.16 -17.54 3.01
CA ILE A 93 -12.82 -17.09 2.59
C ILE A 93 -12.87 -16.62 1.15
N MET A 94 -13.52 -17.38 0.28
CA MET A 94 -13.62 -17.03 -1.14
C MET A 94 -14.36 -15.72 -1.38
N THR A 95 -15.42 -15.41 -0.62
CA THR A 95 -16.16 -14.14 -0.78
C THR A 95 -15.39 -12.90 -0.30
N ILE A 96 -14.40 -13.06 0.57
CA ILE A 96 -13.53 -11.96 1.03
C ILE A 96 -12.26 -11.86 0.17
N VAL A 97 -11.66 -13.00 -0.18
CA VAL A 97 -10.42 -13.07 -0.96
C VAL A 97 -10.66 -12.63 -2.40
N VAL A 98 -11.79 -12.97 -3.03
CA VAL A 98 -12.06 -12.58 -4.42
C VAL A 98 -12.13 -11.04 -4.58
N PRO A 99 -12.91 -10.29 -3.77
CA PRO A 99 -12.88 -8.83 -3.79
C PRO A 99 -11.51 -8.24 -3.48
N LEU A 100 -10.76 -8.81 -2.52
CA LEU A 100 -9.40 -8.34 -2.20
C LEU A 100 -8.43 -8.54 -3.38
N MET A 101 -8.50 -9.68 -4.07
CA MET A 101 -7.67 -9.95 -5.24
C MET A 101 -8.03 -9.04 -6.42
N LEU A 102 -9.32 -8.79 -6.64
CA LEU A 102 -9.75 -7.79 -7.63
C LEU A 102 -9.26 -6.38 -7.29
N PHE A 103 -9.28 -6.01 -6.01
CA PHE A 103 -8.79 -4.71 -5.56
C PHE A 103 -7.28 -4.54 -5.81
N ILE A 104 -6.47 -5.54 -5.46
CA ILE A 104 -5.02 -5.54 -5.72
C ILE A 104 -4.73 -5.49 -7.22
N TRP A 105 -5.45 -6.29 -8.00
CA TRP A 105 -5.33 -6.29 -9.46
C TRP A 105 -5.69 -4.92 -10.06
N PHE A 106 -6.75 -4.29 -9.57
CA PHE A 106 -7.18 -2.97 -10.01
C PHE A 106 -6.15 -1.88 -9.72
N ILE A 107 -5.53 -1.90 -8.53
CA ILE A 107 -4.42 -0.98 -8.21
C ILE A 107 -3.25 -1.18 -9.19
N ALA A 108 -2.88 -2.43 -9.47
CA ALA A 108 -1.80 -2.73 -10.41
C ALA A 108 -2.13 -2.25 -11.83
N ALA A 109 -3.36 -2.48 -12.31
CA ALA A 109 -3.83 -1.99 -13.60
C ALA A 109 -3.79 -0.46 -13.68
N PHE A 110 -4.23 0.24 -12.63
CA PHE A 110 -4.18 1.70 -12.55
C PHE A 110 -2.75 2.25 -12.52
N ILE A 111 -1.81 1.59 -11.85
CA ILE A 111 -0.40 2.00 -11.88
C ILE A 111 0.17 1.82 -13.29
N TYR A 112 -0.15 0.71 -13.96
CA TYR A 112 0.29 0.45 -15.32
C TYR A 112 -0.29 1.48 -16.31
N GLU A 113 -1.60 1.71 -16.25
CA GLU A 113 -2.29 2.69 -17.09
C GLU A 113 -1.80 4.12 -16.81
N GLY A 114 -1.59 4.47 -15.53
CA GLY A 114 -1.04 5.75 -15.12
C GLY A 114 0.39 5.98 -15.62
N ASN A 115 1.24 4.95 -15.59
CA ASN A 115 2.59 5.01 -16.15
C ASN A 115 2.57 5.17 -17.68
N SER A 116 1.69 4.45 -18.36
CA SER A 116 1.47 4.59 -19.81
C SER A 116 1.02 6.02 -20.14
N TYR A 117 0.00 6.53 -19.45
CA TYR A 117 -0.53 7.88 -19.61
C TYR A 117 0.55 8.96 -19.40
N LYS A 118 1.37 8.82 -18.35
CA LYS A 118 2.50 9.71 -18.09
C LYS A 118 3.53 9.71 -19.23
N ASN A 119 3.85 8.53 -19.76
CA ASN A 119 4.81 8.38 -20.86
C ASN A 119 4.28 9.01 -22.16
N LEU A 120 3.00 8.77 -22.48
CA LEU A 120 2.31 9.38 -23.60
C LEU A 120 2.33 10.91 -23.49
N ARG A 121 1.96 11.46 -22.34
CA ARG A 121 2.00 12.91 -22.12
C ARG A 121 3.41 13.50 -22.30
N ASN A 122 4.44 12.84 -21.78
CA ASN A 122 5.82 13.28 -21.93
C ASN A 122 6.32 13.23 -23.40
N LYS A 123 5.74 12.35 -24.22
CA LYS A 123 6.12 12.17 -25.62
C LYS A 123 5.41 13.14 -26.58
N PHE A 124 4.17 13.52 -26.28
CA PHE A 124 3.32 14.34 -27.17
C PHE A 124 3.19 15.81 -26.74
N ASP A 125 3.63 16.18 -25.53
CA ASP A 125 3.65 17.58 -25.06
C ASP A 125 5.04 18.21 -25.28
N LEU A 126 5.16 19.02 -26.34
CA LEU A 126 6.39 19.74 -26.69
C LEU A 126 6.83 20.75 -25.61
N HIS A 127 5.89 21.34 -24.86
CA HIS A 127 6.20 22.32 -23.81
C HIS A 127 6.70 21.64 -22.51
N PHE A 128 6.27 20.42 -22.24
CA PHE A 128 6.76 19.64 -21.10
C PHE A 128 8.23 19.21 -21.30
N LYS A 129 8.63 18.95 -22.56
CA LYS A 129 10.01 18.60 -22.94
C LYS A 129 11.00 19.76 -22.74
N GLU A 130 10.57 21.00 -22.97
CA GLU A 130 11.40 22.20 -22.74
C GLU A 130 11.56 22.57 -21.26
N SER A 131 10.60 22.22 -20.38
CA SER A 131 10.67 22.58 -18.95
C SER A 131 11.42 21.56 -18.08
N THR A 132 11.47 20.29 -18.50
CA THR A 132 12.07 19.20 -17.72
C THR A 132 13.51 18.88 -18.13
N MET A 133 13.95 19.34 -19.30
CA MET A 133 15.36 19.29 -19.68
C MET A 133 16.10 20.45 -18.99
N PRO A 134 17.23 20.21 -18.28
CA PRO A 134 18.06 21.31 -17.83
C PRO A 134 18.49 22.11 -19.06
N LYS A 135 18.27 23.44 -19.05
CA LYS A 135 18.81 24.34 -20.06
C LYS A 135 20.29 24.00 -20.21
N LYS A 136 20.68 23.50 -21.38
CA LYS A 136 22.08 23.22 -21.73
C LYS A 136 22.83 24.55 -21.65
N HIS A 137 23.45 24.82 -20.51
CA HIS A 137 24.31 25.97 -20.34
C HIS A 137 25.66 25.64 -20.96
N GLY A 138 26.02 26.35 -22.03
CA GLY A 138 27.39 26.49 -22.50
C GLY A 138 27.86 25.46 -23.53
N ASP A 139 27.50 25.67 -24.80
CA ASP A 139 28.43 25.46 -25.91
C ASP A 139 28.51 26.81 -26.64
N LYS A 140 29.44 27.67 -26.19
CA LYS A 140 29.98 28.75 -27.02
C LYS A 140 31.24 28.20 -27.69
N GLU A 141 31.50 28.72 -28.89
CA GLU A 141 32.61 28.42 -29.82
C GLU A 141 32.24 27.27 -30.79
N LYS A 142 32.01 27.49 -32.08
CA LYS A 142 32.67 28.42 -33.01
C LYS A 142 31.68 28.95 -34.05
N HIS A 143 31.55 30.27 -34.14
CA HIS A 143 31.24 30.92 -35.41
C HIS A 143 32.54 30.93 -36.21
N GLU A 144 32.66 30.03 -37.18
CA GLU A 144 33.66 30.19 -38.23
C GLU A 144 33.20 31.29 -39.18
N GLU A 145 34.10 32.24 -39.33
CA GLU A 145 34.01 33.51 -40.01
C GLU A 145 33.91 33.30 -41.54
N GLN A 146 32.84 33.82 -42.16
CA GLN A 146 32.76 33.92 -43.61
C GLN A 146 33.79 34.97 -44.09
N PRO A 147 34.67 34.67 -45.05
CA PRO A 147 35.58 35.68 -45.57
C PRO A 147 34.81 36.67 -46.46
N ALA A 148 35.00 37.96 -46.19
CA ALA A 148 34.42 39.08 -46.91
C ALA A 148 34.78 39.10 -48.41
N PRO A 149 33.91 39.65 -49.28
CA PRO A 149 34.15 39.74 -50.72
C PRO A 149 35.17 40.84 -51.02
N LYS A 150 36.24 40.50 -51.74
CA LYS A 150 37.11 41.50 -52.36
C LYS A 150 36.42 42.08 -53.59
N SER A 151 36.01 43.35 -53.48
CA SER A 151 35.69 44.24 -54.59
C SER A 151 36.94 44.44 -55.47
N GLY A 152 36.79 44.34 -56.79
CA GLY A 152 37.90 44.42 -57.75
C GLY A 152 38.24 45.82 -58.26
N LYS A 153 39.45 45.97 -58.78
CA LYS A 153 39.84 46.76 -59.98
C LYS A 153 41.36 46.72 -60.19
N GLU A 154 41.71 46.59 -61.46
CA GLU A 154 43.00 46.82 -62.15
C GLU A 154 44.15 45.81 -61.97
#